data_AF-A0A1N7RT52-F1
#
_entry.id   AF-A0A1N7RT52-F1
#
_cell.length_a   1.000
_cell.length_b   1.000
_cell.length_c   1.000
_cell.angle_alpha   90.00
_cell.angle_beta   90.00
_cell.angle_gamma   90.00
#
_symmetry.space_group_name_H-M   'P 1'
#
loop_
_entity.id
_entity.type
_entity.pdbx_description
1 polymer ?
#
loop_
_entity_poly.entity_id
_entity_poly.type
_entity_poly.pdbx_seq_one_letter_code
_entity_poly.pdbx_strand_id
1 'polypeptide(L)'
;MNELDVWQRARSTAASSANADDAAVWRWFSVLVEERRIRWCLSPAGWLVSVDNRHLATEAHFDAAIRAAKARTERCRKSAALRTQ
;
A
#
# COMPACT_ATOMS: atom_id res chain seq x y z
N MET A 1 -24.68 -24.91 15.11
CA MET A 1 -23.90 -23.75 14.63
C MET A 1 -24.83 -22.98 13.71
N ASN A 2 -25.21 -21.75 14.08
CA ASN A 2 -26.33 -21.03 13.45
C ASN A 2 -25.87 -20.33 12.17
N GLU A 3 -26.71 -20.24 11.13
CA GLU A 3 -26.33 -19.59 9.87
C GLU A 3 -25.93 -18.11 10.07
N LEU A 4 -26.58 -17.42 11.01
CA LEU A 4 -26.24 -16.04 11.39
C LEU A 4 -24.81 -15.91 11.95
N ASP A 5 -24.31 -16.91 12.69
CA ASP A 5 -22.93 -16.93 13.20
C ASP A 5 -21.91 -17.06 12.06
N VAL A 6 -22.25 -17.81 11.01
CA VAL A 6 -21.39 -18.01 9.83
C VAL A 6 -21.24 -16.70 9.06
N TRP A 7 -22.35 -16.00 8.79
CA TRP A 7 -22.32 -14.72 8.08
C TRP A 7 -21.60 -13.63 8.89
N GLN A 8 -21.81 -13.58 10.20
CA GLN A 8 -21.10 -12.64 11.08
C GLN A 8 -19.60 -12.92 11.11
N ARG A 9 -19.18 -14.19 11.25
CA ARG A 9 -17.76 -14.56 11.18
C ARG A 9 -17.13 -14.20 9.85
N ALA A 10 -17.83 -14.44 8.73
CA ALA A 10 -17.35 -14.06 7.41
C ALA A 10 -17.11 -12.54 7.29
N ARG A 11 -18.06 -11.73 7.77
CA ARG A 11 -17.93 -10.26 7.79
C ARG A 11 -16.78 -9.78 8.69
N SER A 12 -16.67 -10.31 9.90
CA SER A 12 -15.58 -9.97 10.83
C SER A 12 -14.22 -10.35 10.27
N THR A 13 -14.12 -11.48 9.56
CA THR A 13 -12.89 -11.93 8.92
C THR A 13 -12.51 -11.00 7.76
N ALA A 14 -13.47 -10.65 6.90
CA ALA A 14 -13.26 -9.71 5.80
C ALA A 14 -12.82 -8.32 6.32
N ALA A 15 -13.47 -7.82 7.38
CA ALA A 15 -13.11 -6.55 8.01
C ALA A 15 -11.70 -6.59 8.63
N SER A 16 -11.35 -7.70 9.30
CA SER A 16 -10.02 -7.88 9.90
C SER A 16 -8.93 -7.94 8.84
N SER A 17 -9.18 -8.64 7.73
CA SER A 17 -8.25 -8.73 6.60
C SER A 17 -8.03 -7.37 5.93
N ALA A 18 -9.10 -6.60 5.70
CA ALA A 18 -9.00 -5.25 5.15
C ALA A 18 -8.18 -4.35 6.09
N ASN A 19 -8.53 -4.35 7.39
CA ASN A 19 -7.80 -3.56 8.38
C ASN A 19 -6.32 -3.95 8.50
N ALA A 20 -5.99 -5.24 8.39
CA ALA A 20 -4.60 -5.70 8.40
C ALA A 20 -3.82 -5.22 7.17
N ASP A 21 -4.44 -5.21 5.99
CA ASP A 21 -3.82 -4.69 4.77
C ASP A 21 -3.59 -3.18 4.86
N ASP A 22 -4.60 -2.42 5.31
CA ASP A 22 -4.48 -0.99 5.59
C ASP A 22 -3.38 -0.70 6.62
N ALA A 23 -3.36 -1.43 7.74
CA ALA A 23 -2.32 -1.27 8.75
C ALA A 23 -0.91 -1.52 8.18
N ALA A 24 -0.75 -2.49 7.27
CA ALA A 24 0.52 -2.76 6.61
C ALA A 24 0.90 -1.63 5.63
N VAL A 25 -0.06 -1.03 4.93
CA VAL A 25 0.18 0.15 4.09
C VAL A 25 0.61 1.34 4.94
N TRP A 26 -0.11 1.62 6.02
CA TRP A 26 0.18 2.74 6.92
C TRP A 26 1.53 2.58 7.62
N ARG A 27 1.89 1.40 8.11
CA ARG A 27 3.21 1.16 8.70
C ARG A 27 4.35 1.44 7.71
N TRP A 28 4.20 0.99 6.47
CA TRP A 28 5.18 1.25 5.42
C TRP A 28 5.28 2.75 5.11
N PHE A 29 4.13 3.43 5.03
CA PHE A 29 4.07 4.86 4.76
C PHE A 29 4.70 5.68 5.90
N SER A 30 4.33 5.42 7.16
CA SER A 30 4.86 6.12 8.33
C SER A 30 6.38 6.09 8.39
N VAL A 31 6.98 4.91 8.20
CA VAL A 31 8.44 4.75 8.18
C VAL A 31 9.09 5.63 7.09
N LEU A 32 8.52 5.65 5.88
CA LEU A 32 9.05 6.49 4.79
C LEU A 32 8.88 7.99 5.03
N VAL A 33 7.81 8.39 5.72
CA VAL A 33 7.60 9.79 6.13
C VAL A 33 8.63 10.20 7.17
N GLU A 34 8.84 9.36 8.18
CA GLU A 34 9.84 9.58 9.24
C GLU A 34 11.26 9.68 8.65
N GLU A 35 11.59 8.82 7.68
CA GLU A 35 12.86 8.87 6.96
C GLU A 35 12.94 10.00 5.90
N ARG A 36 11.84 10.75 5.66
CA ARG A 36 11.71 11.79 4.62
C ARG A 36 12.00 11.30 3.20
N ARG A 37 11.79 10.01 2.95
CA ARG A 37 12.09 9.34 1.67
C ARG A 37 10.94 9.38 0.68
N ILE A 38 9.73 9.71 1.14
CA ILE A 38 8.54 9.84 0.32
C ILE A 38 8.21 11.30 0.02
N ARG A 39 7.81 11.57 -1.23
CA ARG A 39 7.22 12.83 -1.68
C ARG A 39 5.93 12.54 -2.40
N TRP A 40 4.89 13.31 -2.07
CA TRP A 40 3.62 13.30 -2.77
C TRP A 40 3.33 14.70 -3.32
N CYS A 41 2.87 14.76 -4.56
CA CYS A 41 2.41 15.99 -5.18
C CYS A 41 1.07 15.75 -5.88
N LEU A 42 0.09 16.61 -5.61
CA LEU A 42 -1.14 16.65 -6.40
C LEU A 42 -0.88 17.44 -7.68
N SER A 43 -1.11 16.79 -8.82
CA SER A 43 -1.02 17.38 -10.16
C SER A 43 -2.40 17.35 -10.83
N PRO A 44 -2.59 18.09 -11.94
CA PRO A 44 -3.80 17.96 -12.76
C PRO A 44 -4.04 16.55 -13.31
N ALA A 45 -2.99 15.72 -13.42
CA ALA A 45 -3.10 14.32 -13.85
C ALA A 45 -3.41 13.34 -12.68
N GLY A 46 -3.47 13.84 -11.45
CA GLY A 46 -3.69 13.04 -10.23
C GLY A 46 -2.55 13.16 -9.21
N TRP A 47 -2.56 12.26 -8.25
CA TRP A 47 -1.58 12.16 -7.17
C TRP A 47 -0.33 11.44 -7.66
N LEU A 48 0.79 12.15 -7.72
CA LEU A 48 2.10 11.56 -7.96
C LEU A 48 2.75 11.21 -6.63
N VAL A 49 3.21 9.97 -6.51
CA VAL A 49 3.98 9.49 -5.36
C VAL A 49 5.36 9.08 -5.83
N SER A 50 6.37 9.69 -5.22
CA SER A 50 7.78 9.38 -5.44
C SER A 50 8.41 8.92 -4.14
N VAL A 51 9.17 7.83 -4.19
CA VAL A 51 9.92 7.31 -3.04
C VAL A 51 11.38 7.15 -3.46
N ASP A 52 12.32 7.59 -2.62
CA ASP A 52 13.76 7.54 -2.91
C ASP A 52 14.13 8.22 -4.22
N ASN A 53 13.55 9.39 -4.49
CA ASN A 53 13.72 10.12 -5.75
C ASN A 53 13.26 9.37 -7.01
N ARG A 54 12.57 8.23 -6.87
CA ARG A 54 11.98 7.49 -7.97
C ARG A 54 10.48 7.70 -7.99
N HIS A 55 9.97 8.14 -9.14
CA HIS A 55 8.54 8.17 -9.38
C HIS A 55 8.00 6.74 -9.43
N LEU A 56 7.06 6.40 -8.54
CA LEU A 56 6.56 5.03 -8.42
C LEU A 56 5.15 4.86 -8.98
N ALA A 57 4.29 5.85 -8.80
CA ALA A 57 2.89 5.79 -9.22
C ALA A 57 2.29 7.19 -9.42
N THR A 58 1.38 7.28 -10.39
CA THR A 58 0.45 8.39 -10.56
C THR A 58 -0.94 7.79 -10.59
N GLU A 59 -1.81 8.18 -9.67
CA GLU A 59 -3.18 7.68 -9.58
C GLU A 59 -4.16 8.82 -9.30
N ALA A 60 -5.44 8.61 -9.63
CA ALA A 60 -6.48 9.61 -9.40
C ALA A 60 -6.72 9.91 -7.91
N HIS A 61 -6.48 8.94 -7.03
CA HIS A 61 -6.71 9.07 -5.59
C HIS A 61 -5.42 8.83 -4.79
N PHE A 62 -5.29 9.53 -3.66
CA PHE A 62 -4.13 9.41 -2.77
C PHE A 62 -3.91 7.98 -2.28
N ASP A 63 -4.94 7.32 -1.74
CA ASP A 63 -4.84 5.95 -1.25
C ASP A 63 -4.39 4.96 -2.35
N ALA A 64 -4.99 5.09 -3.55
CA ALA A 64 -4.60 4.29 -4.71
C ALA A 64 -3.13 4.53 -5.08
N ALA A 65 -2.66 5.78 -5.06
CA ALA A 65 -1.27 6.12 -5.36
C ALA A 65 -0.30 5.50 -4.34
N ILE A 66 -0.63 5.54 -3.04
CA ILE A 66 0.19 4.96 -1.97
C ILE A 66 0.23 3.43 -2.09
N ARG A 67 -0.92 2.78 -2.31
CA ARG A 67 -1.01 1.33 -2.52
C ARG A 67 -0.22 0.89 -3.76
N ALA A 68 -0.35 1.61 -4.86
CA ALA A 68 0.40 1.37 -6.09
C ALA A 68 1.92 1.55 -5.87
N ALA A 69 2.33 2.60 -5.15
CA ALA A 69 3.73 2.86 -4.82
C ALA A 69 4.33 1.76 -3.92
N LYS A 70 3.61 1.30 -2.90
CA LYS A 70 4.02 0.16 -2.06
C LYS A 70 4.20 -1.10 -2.91
N ALA A 71 3.20 -1.43 -3.74
CA ALA A 71 3.26 -2.61 -4.60
C ALA A 71 4.44 -2.54 -5.59
N ARG A 72 4.75 -1.36 -6.13
CA ARG A 72 5.91 -1.12 -7.01
C ARG A 72 7.24 -1.32 -6.26
N THR A 73 7.34 -0.78 -5.04
CA THR A 73 8.52 -0.93 -4.17
C THR A 73 8.78 -2.41 -3.85
N GLU A 74 7.74 -3.15 -3.48
CA GLU A 74 7.83 -4.57 -3.18
C GLU A 74 8.23 -5.41 -4.41
N ARG A 75 7.70 -5.09 -5.60
CA ARG A 75 8.13 -5.72 -6.84
C ARG A 75 9.61 -5.46 -7.13
N CYS A 76 10.06 -4.21 -7.02
CA CYS A 76 11.47 -3.87 -7.22
C CYS A 76 12.39 -4.60 -6.23
N ARG A 77 11.97 -4.74 -4.96
CA ARG A 77 12.71 -5.49 -3.93
C ARG A 77 12.81 -6.98 -4.28
N LYS A 78 11.70 -7.60 -4.67
CA LYS A 78 11.68 -9.01 -5.11
C LYS A 78 12.56 -9.24 -6.33
N SER A 79 12.48 -8.37 -7.34
CA SER A 79 13.31 -8.49 -8.55
C SER A 79 14.80 -8.27 -8.29
N ALA A 80 15.17 -7.46 -7.28
CA ALA A 80 16.56 -7.33 -6.85
C ALA A 80 17.05 -8.61 -6.16
N ALA A 81 16.22 -9.23 -5.32
CA ALA A 81 16.55 -10.49 -4.65
C ALA A 81 16.73 -11.66 -5.63
N LEU A 82 15.91 -11.75 -6.68
CA LEU A 82 15.96 -12.80 -7.71
C LEU A 82 17.20 -12.73 -8.62
N ARG A 83 17.95 -11.61 -8.64
CA ARG A 83 19.14 -11.43 -9.49
C ARG A 83 20.46 -11.83 -8.82
N THR A 84 20.42 -12.26 -7.55
CA THR A 84 21.61 -12.63 -6.78
C THR A 84 21.73 -14.16 -6.60
N GLN A 85 21.05 -14.94 -7.45
CA GLN A 85 21.02 -16.40 -7.36
C GLN A 85 21.59 -17.05 -8.62
#